data_AF-A0A6P3RPF9-F1
#
_entry.id   AF-A0A6P3RPF9-F1
#
_cell.length_a   1.000
_cell.length_b   1.000
_cell.length_c   1.000
_cell.angle_alpha   90.00
_cell.angle_beta   90.00
_cell.angle_gamma   90.00
#
_symmetry.space_group_name_H-M   'P 1'
#
loop_
_entity.id
_entity.type
_entity.pdbx_description
1 polymer ?
#
loop_
_entity_poly.entity_id
_entity_poly.type
_entity_poly.pdbx_seq_one_letter_code
_entity_poly.pdbx_strand_id
1 'polypeptide(L)'
;MEALQRVYGVSFPDVEMMAAWAKSRQEARSRDHRRIGKEQELFFFHDLSPGSCFFLPRGAFVYRALVDFMREEDRRHDFAEVVSPNVYSCQLWEVAGHRQHYSERTFTFDVDKDTFALKPMNCPGHCVTLDAVKECNYHEVGMQIQPGERRRFSDWK
;
A
#
# COMPACT_ATOMS: atom_id res chain seq x y z
N MET A 1 6.01 3.16 -29.67
CA MET A 1 7.03 2.28 -29.07
C MET A 1 6.86 0.91 -29.67
N GLU A 2 7.91 0.36 -30.28
CA GLU A 2 7.91 -1.04 -30.70
C GLU A 2 7.96 -1.95 -29.45
N ALA A 3 7.15 -3.01 -29.45
CA ALA A 3 7.16 -3.98 -28.37
C ALA A 3 8.40 -4.87 -28.48
N LEU A 4 9.19 -4.94 -27.41
CA LEU A 4 10.35 -5.84 -27.33
C LEU A 4 9.92 -7.22 -26.85
N GLN A 5 10.44 -8.28 -27.47
CA GLN A 5 10.26 -9.65 -27.00
C GLN A 5 11.38 -10.03 -26.03
N ARG A 6 11.01 -10.42 -24.81
CA ARG A 6 11.95 -10.92 -23.79
C ARG A 6 11.97 -12.45 -23.78
N VAL A 7 13.14 -13.03 -24.00
CA VAL A 7 13.38 -14.48 -23.86
C VAL A 7 14.18 -14.73 -22.58
N TYR A 8 13.67 -15.60 -21.71
CA TYR A 8 14.36 -15.97 -20.47
C TYR A 8 15.09 -17.30 -20.66
N GLY A 9 16.33 -17.37 -20.18
CA GLY A 9 17.15 -18.58 -20.20
C GLY A 9 18.01 -18.68 -18.95
N VAL A 10 18.34 -19.90 -18.55
CA VAL A 10 19.26 -20.21 -17.45
C VAL A 10 20.14 -21.39 -17.88
N SER A 11 21.41 -21.38 -17.51
CA SER A 11 22.37 -22.46 -17.80
C SER A 11 23.00 -23.00 -16.52
N PHE A 12 23.37 -24.28 -16.54
CA PHE A 12 23.99 -24.97 -15.41
C PHE A 12 25.23 -25.75 -15.89
N PRO A 13 26.27 -25.88 -15.04
CA PRO A 13 27.46 -26.68 -15.35
C PRO A 13 27.17 -28.18 -15.53
N ASP A 14 26.15 -28.69 -14.85
CA ASP A 14 25.75 -30.10 -14.91
C ASP A 14 24.21 -30.29 -14.82
N VAL A 15 23.79 -31.52 -15.10
CA VAL A 15 22.37 -31.91 -15.17
C VAL A 15 21.72 -31.99 -13.79
N GLU A 16 22.48 -32.32 -12.74
CA GLU A 16 21.95 -32.43 -11.38
C GLU A 16 21.53 -31.06 -10.83
N MET A 17 22.36 -30.04 -11.06
CA MET A 17 22.06 -28.64 -10.74
C MET A 17 20.81 -28.14 -11.48
N MET A 18 20.66 -28.50 -12.76
CA MET A 18 19.46 -28.16 -13.53
C MET A 18 18.21 -28.81 -12.93
N ALA A 19 18.27 -30.09 -12.57
CA ALA A 19 17.15 -30.81 -11.97
C ALA A 19 16.77 -30.22 -10.59
N ALA A 20 17.77 -29.91 -9.76
CA ALA A 20 17.57 -29.26 -8.47
C ALA A 20 16.90 -27.88 -8.63
N TRP A 21 17.37 -27.08 -9.59
CA TRP A 21 16.77 -25.79 -9.91
C TRP A 21 15.32 -25.95 -10.38
N ALA A 22 15.04 -26.87 -11.29
CA ALA A 22 13.69 -27.13 -11.81
C ALA A 22 12.72 -27.54 -10.69
N LYS A 23 13.16 -28.42 -9.79
CA LYS A 23 12.39 -28.80 -8.59
C LYS A 23 12.08 -27.58 -7.73
N SER A 24 13.09 -26.74 -7.44
CA SER A 24 12.90 -25.52 -6.65
C SER A 24 11.91 -24.54 -7.31
N ARG A 25 11.88 -24.45 -8.64
CA ARG A 25 10.93 -23.59 -9.35
C ARG A 25 9.52 -24.16 -9.30
N GLN A 26 9.37 -25.47 -9.36
CA GLN A 26 8.07 -26.11 -9.22
C GLN A 26 7.49 -25.87 -7.81
N GLU A 27 8.32 -26.00 -6.77
CA GLU A 27 7.92 -25.67 -5.39
C GLU A 27 7.62 -24.18 -5.21
N ALA A 28 8.36 -23.28 -5.87
CA ALA A 28 8.05 -21.85 -5.83
C ALA A 28 6.71 -21.54 -6.52
N ARG A 29 6.41 -22.20 -7.65
CA ARG A 29 5.13 -22.06 -8.38
C ARG A 29 3.94 -22.55 -7.55
N SER A 30 4.12 -23.60 -6.75
CA SER A 30 3.06 -24.07 -5.85
C SER A 30 2.76 -23.08 -4.72
N ARG A 31 3.70 -22.18 -4.37
CA ARG A 31 3.51 -21.14 -3.35
C ARG A 31 3.12 -19.77 -3.92
N ASP A 32 2.78 -19.69 -5.20
CA ASP A 32 2.39 -18.44 -5.84
C ASP A 32 1.02 -17.97 -5.33
N HIS A 33 0.98 -16.78 -4.72
CA HIS A 33 -0.24 -16.18 -4.17
C HIS A 33 -1.33 -15.96 -5.22
N ARG A 34 -0.98 -15.79 -6.49
CA ARG A 34 -1.96 -15.61 -7.59
C ARG A 34 -2.69 -16.91 -7.87
N ARG A 35 -1.97 -18.04 -7.81
CA ARG A 35 -2.53 -19.38 -7.95
C ARG A 35 -3.40 -19.72 -6.74
N ILE A 36 -2.83 -19.60 -5.55
CA ILE A 36 -3.52 -19.90 -4.28
C ILE A 36 -4.76 -19.02 -4.11
N GLY A 37 -4.64 -17.71 -4.38
CA GLY A 37 -5.73 -16.76 -4.25
C GLY A 37 -6.91 -17.07 -5.17
N LYS A 38 -6.64 -17.57 -6.38
CA LYS A 38 -7.68 -18.05 -7.31
C LYS A 38 -8.29 -19.38 -6.84
N GLU A 39 -7.47 -20.36 -6.48
CA GLU A 39 -7.93 -21.68 -6.05
C GLU A 39 -8.74 -21.66 -4.75
N GLN A 40 -8.44 -20.72 -3.85
CA GLN A 40 -9.14 -20.55 -2.58
C GLN A 40 -10.25 -19.49 -2.64
N GLU A 41 -10.52 -18.90 -3.81
CA GLU A 41 -11.54 -17.87 -3.99
C GLU A 41 -11.35 -16.67 -3.05
N LEU A 42 -10.11 -16.17 -2.95
CA LEU A 42 -9.77 -15.03 -2.10
C LEU A 42 -9.97 -13.70 -2.84
N PHE A 43 -9.54 -13.63 -4.09
CA PHE A 43 -9.66 -12.40 -4.90
C PHE A 43 -9.62 -12.74 -6.40
N PHE A 44 -10.05 -11.78 -7.21
CA PHE A 44 -9.86 -11.81 -8.66
C PHE A 44 -9.47 -10.42 -9.20
N PHE A 45 -9.01 -10.36 -10.45
CA PHE A 45 -8.71 -9.12 -11.15
C PHE A 45 -9.63 -8.99 -12.37
N HIS A 46 -10.00 -7.76 -12.71
CA HIS A 46 -10.86 -7.45 -13.86
C HIS A 46 -10.32 -6.23 -14.59
N ASP A 47 -10.46 -6.19 -15.91
CA ASP A 47 -9.92 -5.12 -16.76
C ASP A 47 -10.58 -3.74 -16.51
N LEU A 48 -11.71 -3.72 -15.80
CA LEU A 48 -12.35 -2.48 -15.35
C LEU A 48 -11.58 -1.78 -14.23
N SER A 49 -10.68 -2.48 -13.54
CA SER A 49 -9.83 -1.92 -12.50
C SER A 49 -8.43 -2.56 -12.53
N PRO A 50 -7.62 -2.26 -13.57
CA PRO A 50 -6.31 -2.88 -13.73
C PRO A 50 -5.40 -2.50 -12.56
N GLY A 51 -4.71 -3.50 -12.00
CA GLY A 51 -3.83 -3.32 -10.83
C GLY A 51 -4.54 -3.33 -9.48
N SER A 52 -5.88 -3.29 -9.46
CA SER A 52 -6.67 -3.41 -8.22
C SER A 52 -7.45 -4.73 -8.20
N CYS A 53 -7.32 -5.47 -7.11
CA CYS A 53 -8.04 -6.72 -6.95
C CYS A 53 -9.43 -6.52 -6.32
N PHE A 54 -10.36 -7.40 -6.67
CA PHE A 54 -11.66 -7.53 -6.04
C PHE A 54 -11.58 -8.67 -5.03
N PHE A 55 -11.74 -8.35 -3.75
CA PHE A 55 -11.78 -9.36 -2.68
C PHE A 55 -13.12 -10.09 -2.69
N LEU A 56 -13.06 -11.42 -2.73
CA LEU A 56 -14.20 -12.31 -2.53
C LEU A 56 -14.45 -12.50 -1.02
N PRO A 57 -15.59 -13.06 -0.58
CA PRO A 57 -15.94 -13.12 0.84
C PRO A 57 -14.85 -13.74 1.74
N ARG A 58 -14.17 -14.79 1.28
CA ARG A 58 -13.05 -15.41 2.02
C ARG A 58 -11.82 -14.52 2.12
N GLY A 59 -11.45 -13.84 1.02
CA GLY A 59 -10.34 -12.89 1.04
C GLY A 59 -10.64 -11.66 1.87
N ALA A 60 -11.87 -11.15 1.82
CA ALA A 60 -12.34 -10.05 2.65
C ALA A 60 -12.28 -10.38 4.15
N PHE A 61 -12.62 -11.63 4.52
CA PHE A 61 -12.45 -12.12 5.89
C PHE A 61 -10.99 -12.08 6.34
N VAL A 62 -10.07 -12.61 5.54
CA VAL A 62 -8.62 -12.58 5.84
C VAL A 62 -8.12 -11.14 5.94
N TYR A 63 -8.50 -10.28 5.01
CA TYR A 63 -8.14 -8.86 5.02
C TYR A 63 -8.62 -8.16 6.29
N ARG A 64 -9.88 -8.38 6.68
CA ARG A 64 -10.46 -7.80 7.90
C ARG A 64 -9.72 -8.27 9.15
N ALA A 65 -9.44 -9.56 9.26
CA ALA A 65 -8.70 -10.11 10.38
C ALA A 65 -7.30 -9.49 10.53
N LEU A 66 -6.61 -9.24 9.41
CA LEU A 66 -5.31 -8.55 9.41
C LEU A 66 -5.44 -7.07 9.85
N VAL A 67 -6.46 -6.37 9.38
CA VAL A 67 -6.73 -4.98 9.80
C VAL A 67 -7.04 -4.90 11.29
N ASP A 68 -7.88 -5.80 11.80
CA ASP A 68 -8.26 -5.83 13.21
C ASP A 68 -7.07 -6.16 14.10
N PHE A 69 -6.20 -7.08 13.66
CA PHE A 69 -4.92 -7.35 14.32
C PHE A 69 -4.03 -6.10 14.36
N MET A 70 -3.88 -5.39 13.24
CA MET A 70 -3.09 -4.15 13.21
C MET A 70 -3.65 -3.10 14.17
N ARG A 71 -4.96 -2.88 14.19
CA ARG A 71 -5.63 -1.94 15.12
C ARG A 71 -5.46 -2.31 16.59
N GLU A 72 -5.40 -3.60 16.91
CA GLU A 72 -5.11 -4.06 18.25
C GLU A 72 -3.67 -3.72 18.66
N GLU A 73 -2.69 -3.97 17.79
CA GLU A 73 -1.29 -3.60 18.04
C GLU A 73 -1.11 -2.08 18.16
N ASP A 74 -1.86 -1.31 17.38
CA ASP A 74 -1.85 0.14 17.45
C ASP A 74 -2.33 0.64 18.81
N ARG A 75 -3.46 0.09 19.30
CA ARG A 75 -4.00 0.42 20.62
C ARG A 75 -3.04 0.05 21.74
N ARG A 76 -2.35 -1.09 21.64
CA ARG A 76 -1.35 -1.54 22.65
C ARG A 76 -0.15 -0.63 22.73
N HIS A 77 0.17 0.06 21.64
CA HIS A 77 1.25 1.01 21.60
C HIS A 77 0.74 2.45 21.68
N ASP A 78 -0.50 2.67 22.09
CA ASP A 78 -1.12 4.00 22.24
C ASP A 78 -1.23 4.82 20.95
N PHE A 79 -1.28 4.17 19.78
CA PHE A 79 -1.51 4.90 18.53
C PHE A 79 -2.98 5.32 18.40
N ALA A 80 -3.21 6.61 18.11
CA ALA A 80 -4.52 7.10 17.71
C ALA A 80 -4.74 6.89 16.21
N GLU A 81 -5.82 6.19 15.90
CA GLU A 81 -6.32 6.05 14.54
C GLU A 81 -6.94 7.38 14.09
N VAL A 82 -6.53 7.86 12.93
CA VAL A 82 -7.10 9.03 12.26
C VAL A 82 -7.59 8.61 10.89
N VAL A 83 -8.59 9.32 10.37
CA VAL A 83 -9.14 9.05 9.04
C VAL A 83 -9.01 10.32 8.20
N SER A 84 -8.26 10.22 7.11
CA SER A 84 -8.04 11.33 6.18
C SER A 84 -8.72 11.09 4.82
N PRO A 85 -9.14 12.15 4.09
CA PRO A 85 -9.70 12.02 2.74
C PRO A 85 -8.81 11.20 1.78
N ASN A 86 -9.42 10.62 0.74
CA ASN A 86 -8.67 9.95 -0.34
C ASN A 86 -8.29 10.88 -1.49
N VAL A 87 -8.97 12.02 -1.61
CA VAL A 87 -8.80 13.00 -2.69
C VAL A 87 -8.48 14.35 -2.06
N TYR A 88 -7.46 15.02 -2.60
CA TYR A 88 -7.03 16.34 -2.15
C TYR A 88 -6.84 17.29 -3.33
N SER A 89 -6.96 18.59 -3.07
CA SER A 89 -6.48 19.62 -4.00
C SER A 89 -4.99 19.42 -4.26
N CYS A 90 -4.57 19.58 -5.51
CA CYS A 90 -3.16 19.45 -5.89
C CYS A 90 -2.23 20.41 -5.15
N GLN A 91 -2.77 21.50 -4.61
CA GLN A 91 -2.04 22.45 -3.76
C GLN A 91 -1.41 21.76 -2.54
N LEU A 92 -2.06 20.74 -1.96
CA LEU A 92 -1.50 20.00 -0.82
C LEU A 92 -0.16 19.34 -1.20
N TRP A 93 -0.06 18.78 -2.41
CA TRP A 93 1.15 18.09 -2.87
C TRP A 93 2.25 19.06 -3.30
N GLU A 94 1.89 20.29 -3.68
CA GLU A 94 2.84 21.38 -3.93
C GLU A 94 3.48 21.84 -2.62
N VAL A 95 2.66 22.14 -1.62
CA VAL A 95 3.10 22.58 -0.30
C VAL A 95 3.95 21.51 0.37
N ALA A 96 3.59 20.23 0.22
CA ALA A 96 4.37 19.12 0.76
C ALA A 96 5.65 18.80 -0.05
N GLY A 97 5.90 19.47 -1.18
CA GLY A 97 7.07 19.23 -2.04
C GLY A 97 7.02 17.92 -2.84
N HIS A 98 5.91 17.16 -2.78
CA HIS A 98 5.79 15.87 -3.46
C HIS A 98 5.45 15.99 -4.95
N ARG A 99 4.87 17.12 -5.40
CA ARG A 99 4.46 17.29 -6.80
C ARG A 99 5.63 17.11 -7.77
N GLN A 100 6.84 17.53 -7.41
CA GLN A 100 8.02 17.43 -8.28
C GLN A 100 8.48 15.98 -8.53
N HIS A 101 8.15 15.06 -7.61
CA HIS A 101 8.61 13.67 -7.67
C HIS A 101 7.51 12.67 -8.05
N TYR A 102 6.24 13.03 -7.81
CA TYR A 102 5.10 12.13 -7.96
C TYR A 102 4.08 12.59 -9.01
N SER A 103 4.29 13.73 -9.68
CA SER A 103 3.37 14.26 -10.69
C SER A 103 3.01 13.24 -11.78
N GLU A 104 3.99 12.48 -12.28
CA GLU A 104 3.77 11.47 -13.32
C GLU A 104 3.14 10.16 -12.80
N ARG A 105 3.11 9.95 -11.48
CA ARG A 105 2.69 8.70 -10.84
C ARG A 105 1.41 8.84 -10.01
N THR A 106 0.78 10.01 -10.05
CA THR A 106 -0.41 10.32 -9.27
C THR A 106 -1.62 10.41 -10.20
N PHE A 107 -2.73 9.78 -9.81
CA PHE A 107 -3.99 9.93 -10.53
C PHE A 107 -4.58 11.31 -10.24
N THR A 108 -4.63 12.17 -11.26
CA THR A 108 -5.19 13.52 -11.16
C THR A 108 -6.42 13.68 -12.04
N PHE A 109 -7.33 14.55 -11.65
CA PHE A 109 -8.50 14.93 -12.43
C PHE A 109 -8.90 16.37 -12.13
N ASP A 110 -9.45 17.06 -13.13
CA ASP A 110 -9.87 18.45 -12.98
C ASP A 110 -11.34 18.54 -12.57
N VAL A 111 -11.63 19.43 -11.63
CA VAL A 111 -12.97 19.78 -11.17
C VAL A 111 -13.09 21.31 -11.24
N ASP A 112 -13.99 21.79 -12.11
CA ASP A 112 -14.15 23.20 -12.43
C ASP A 112 -12.82 23.86 -12.89
N LYS A 113 -12.19 24.66 -12.01
CA LYS A 113 -10.94 25.38 -12.28
C LYS A 113 -9.75 24.79 -11.52
N ASP A 114 -9.98 23.77 -10.70
CA ASP A 114 -8.98 23.21 -9.79
C ASP A 114 -8.64 21.77 -10.16
N THR A 115 -7.38 21.40 -9.99
CA THR A 115 -6.92 20.02 -10.17
C THR A 115 -6.89 19.30 -8.83
N PHE A 116 -7.49 18.12 -8.79
CA PHE A 116 -7.49 17.21 -7.66
C PHE A 116 -6.66 15.96 -7.95
N ALA A 117 -6.25 15.28 -6.89
CA ALA A 117 -5.44 14.08 -6.97
C ALA A 117 -5.87 13.05 -5.92
N LEU A 118 -5.88 11.78 -6.32
CA LEU A 118 -5.95 10.67 -5.38
C LEU A 118 -4.66 10.63 -4.56
N LYS A 119 -4.77 10.42 -3.25
CA LYS A 119 -3.59 10.40 -2.36
C LYS A 119 -2.62 9.29 -2.76
N PRO A 120 -1.37 9.60 -3.16
CA PRO A 120 -0.34 8.57 -3.35
C PRO A 120 0.27 8.13 -2.02
N MET A 121 0.07 8.92 -0.96
CA MET A 121 0.52 8.66 0.41
C MET A 121 -0.31 9.46 1.41
N ASN A 122 -0.25 9.05 2.67
CA ASN A 122 -1.06 9.63 3.75
C ASN A 122 -0.36 10.80 4.49
N CYS A 123 0.96 10.95 4.34
CA CYS A 123 1.75 11.87 5.17
C CYS A 123 1.26 13.33 5.12
N PRO A 124 0.95 13.93 3.95
CA PRO A 124 0.45 15.31 3.93
C PRO A 124 -0.91 15.48 4.60
N GLY A 125 -1.81 14.49 4.48
CA GLY A 125 -3.10 14.49 5.19
C GLY A 125 -2.94 14.40 6.70
N HIS A 126 -1.95 13.61 7.18
CA HIS A 126 -1.62 13.58 8.60
C HIS A 126 -1.08 14.90 9.12
N CYS A 127 -0.25 15.62 8.36
CA CYS A 127 0.23 16.94 8.78
C CYS A 127 -0.92 17.92 8.98
N VAL A 128 -1.88 17.96 8.03
CA VAL A 128 -3.10 18.77 8.17
C VAL A 128 -3.93 18.36 9.40
N THR A 129 -3.99 17.05 9.68
CA THR A 129 -4.70 16.53 10.86
C THR A 129 -4.03 16.96 12.16
N LEU A 130 -2.69 16.95 12.21
CA LEU A 130 -1.91 17.40 13.36
C LEU A 130 -2.08 18.90 13.61
N ASP A 131 -2.06 19.73 12.57
CA ASP A 131 -2.28 21.18 12.70
C ASP A 131 -3.66 21.52 13.30
N ALA A 132 -4.66 20.65 13.11
CA ALA A 132 -5.97 20.82 13.70
C ALA A 132 -6.01 20.47 15.21
N VAL A 133 -5.08 19.65 15.69
CA VAL A 133 -4.98 19.27 17.12
C VAL A 133 -4.08 20.30 17.81
N LYS A 134 -4.72 21.31 18.44
CA LYS A 134 -4.09 22.52 18.99
C LYS A 134 -3.06 22.32 20.12
N GLU A 135 -2.91 21.12 20.67
CA GLU A 135 -1.96 20.80 21.74
C GLU A 135 -1.18 19.53 21.37
N CYS A 136 0.00 19.69 20.76
CA CYS A 136 0.98 18.61 20.62
C CYS A 136 2.23 19.02 21.41
N ASN A 137 2.51 18.32 22.50
CA ASN A 137 3.68 18.62 23.32
C ASN A 137 4.92 17.97 22.69
N TYR A 138 6.04 18.70 22.64
CA TYR A 138 7.26 18.30 21.90
C TYR A 138 7.90 16.99 22.42
N HIS A 139 7.54 16.56 23.63
CA HIS A 139 8.00 15.31 24.24
C HIS A 139 7.27 14.06 23.75
N GLU A 140 6.18 14.19 22.99
CA GLU A 140 5.29 13.09 22.57
C GLU A 140 5.59 12.59 21.14
N VAL A 141 6.62 13.14 20.50
CA VAL A 141 6.84 12.98 19.05
C VAL A 141 7.78 11.81 18.75
N GLY A 142 7.27 10.57 18.87
CA GLY A 142 7.85 9.38 18.25
C GLY A 142 7.20 9.10 16.88
N MET A 143 7.96 9.09 15.77
CA MET A 143 7.44 9.00 14.39
C MET A 143 8.09 7.88 13.59
N GLN A 144 7.31 6.94 13.03
CA GLN A 144 7.67 6.15 11.83
C GLN A 144 6.44 5.70 11.01
N ILE A 145 6.67 5.38 9.73
CA ILE A 145 5.77 5.50 8.57
C ILE A 145 5.18 4.14 8.13
N GLN A 146 3.83 3.99 8.25
CA GLN A 146 2.85 3.14 7.49
C GLN A 146 3.03 1.59 7.45
N PRO A 147 1.94 0.76 7.44
CA PRO A 147 0.69 0.96 6.71
C PRO A 147 -0.55 1.21 7.59
N GLY A 148 -1.44 2.11 7.13
CA GLY A 148 -2.83 2.22 7.61
C GLY A 148 -3.23 3.47 8.39
N GLU A 149 -2.39 4.51 8.42
CA GLU A 149 -2.62 5.80 9.13
C GLU A 149 -2.52 5.70 10.68
N ARG A 150 -1.33 5.97 11.25
CA ARG A 150 -1.02 5.73 12.69
C ARG A 150 -0.06 6.77 13.30
N ARG A 151 -0.32 7.28 14.52
CA ARG A 151 0.71 7.82 15.46
C ARG A 151 0.38 7.67 16.95
N ARG A 152 1.41 7.56 17.80
CA ARG A 152 1.44 7.27 19.26
C ARG A 152 0.99 8.44 20.17
N PHE A 153 0.25 8.17 21.24
CA PHE A 153 -0.22 9.05 22.32
C PHE A 153 0.08 8.41 23.68
N SER A 154 1.34 8.46 24.12
CA SER A 154 1.69 8.32 25.54
C SER A 154 2.08 9.73 25.99
N ASP A 155 1.40 10.43 26.91
CA ASP A 155 0.75 9.98 28.14
C ASP A 155 -0.33 10.99 28.59
N TRP A 156 -1.56 10.53 28.81
CA TRP A 156 -2.57 11.33 29.51
C TRP A 156 -2.40 11.22 31.02
N LYS A 157 -1.74 12.21 31.63
CA LYS A 157 -1.98 12.67 33.01
C LYS A 157 -1.71 14.16 33.15
#